data_AF-A0A2V8QGX4-F1
#
_entry.id   AF-A0A2V8QGX4-F1
#
_cell.length_a   1.000
_cell.length_b   1.000
_cell.length_c   1.000
_cell.angle_alpha   90.00
_cell.angle_beta   90.00
_cell.angle_gamma   90.00
#
_symmetry.space_group_name_H-M   'P 1'
#
loop_
_entity.id
_entity.type
_entity.pdbx_description
1 polymer ?
#
loop_
_entity_poly.entity_id
_entity_poly.type
_entity_poly.pdbx_seq_one_letter_code
_entity_poly.pdbx_strand_id
1 'polypeptide(L)'
;MKGRVRKFNDELHDLVVPQVGWNQVKQRREHPLFAGVPDDSFCYFVHSFFCEPANDDTVIGETEYGQRYASVVAEGNICGRLENARELRGLMFDML
;
A
#
# COMPACT_ATOMS: atom_id res chain seq x y z
N MET A 1 -7.78 -14.58 -4.17
CA MET A 1 -6.39 -14.20 -3.88
C MET A 1 -5.73 -15.11 -2.84
N LYS A 2 -4.61 -15.73 -3.20
CA LYS A 2 -3.72 -16.44 -2.27
C LYS A 2 -2.48 -15.57 -2.01
N GLY A 3 -1.92 -15.66 -0.81
CA GLY A 3 -0.74 -14.91 -0.42
C GLY A 3 -0.34 -15.20 1.02
N ARG A 4 0.72 -14.56 1.48
CA ARG A 4 1.19 -14.62 2.87
C ARG A 4 1.21 -13.21 3.47
N VAL A 5 1.04 -13.14 4.78
CA VAL A 5 1.26 -11.90 5.53
C VAL A 5 2.68 -11.95 6.08
N ARG A 6 3.47 -10.93 5.77
CA ARG A 6 4.86 -10.77 6.23
C ARG A 6 4.90 -9.64 7.24
N LYS A 7 5.68 -9.80 8.32
CA LYS A 7 5.99 -8.69 9.24
C LYS A 7 7.13 -7.88 8.64
N PHE A 8 7.10 -6.56 8.80
CA PHE A 8 8.32 -5.78 8.65
C PHE A 8 9.28 -6.18 9.77
N ASN A 9 10.45 -6.66 9.33
CA ASN A 9 11.63 -6.98 10.10
C ASN A 9 11.70 -8.37 10.77
N ASP A 10 12.55 -9.21 10.16
CA ASP A 10 13.50 -10.12 10.84
C ASP A 10 14.98 -9.85 10.41
N GLU A 11 15.26 -8.98 9.41
CA GLU A 11 16.62 -8.81 8.81
C GLU A 11 17.06 -7.34 8.53
N LEU A 12 16.16 -6.36 8.61
CA LEU A 12 16.42 -4.94 8.34
C LEU A 12 16.50 -4.17 9.67
N HIS A 13 17.67 -4.23 10.31
CA HIS A 13 17.89 -3.73 11.68
C HIS A 13 17.57 -2.24 11.93
N ASP A 14 17.46 -1.41 10.89
CA ASP A 14 17.28 0.05 11.02
C ASP A 14 15.87 0.57 10.69
N LEU A 15 14.90 -0.32 10.42
CA LEU A 15 13.53 0.10 10.10
C LEU A 15 12.69 0.31 11.37
N VAL A 16 12.08 1.50 11.51
CA VAL A 16 11.12 1.77 12.60
C VAL A 16 9.80 1.06 12.28
N VAL A 17 9.39 0.11 13.12
CA VAL A 17 8.15 -0.66 12.93
C VAL A 17 7.20 -0.39 14.10
N PRO A 18 5.90 -0.12 13.87
CA PRO A 18 5.19 -0.05 12.59
C PRO A 18 5.69 1.07 11.66
N GLN A 19 5.50 0.90 10.35
CA GLN A 19 5.50 2.05 9.44
C GLN A 19 4.37 2.97 9.87
N VAL A 20 4.70 4.21 10.25
CA VAL A 20 3.72 5.26 10.59
C VAL A 20 4.04 6.49 9.76
N GLY A 21 3.06 6.96 8.98
CA GLY A 21 3.19 8.21 8.25
C GLY A 21 2.70 8.15 6.80
N TRP A 22 2.87 9.27 6.11
CA TRP A 22 2.59 9.40 4.69
C TRP A 22 3.73 8.79 3.88
N ASN A 23 3.40 7.95 2.91
CA ASN A 23 4.36 7.40 1.95
C ASN A 23 3.71 7.29 0.56
N GLN A 24 4.53 7.26 -0.48
CA GLN A 24 4.04 7.24 -1.85
C GLN A 24 3.55 5.86 -2.26
N VAL A 25 2.50 5.85 -3.09
CA VAL A 25 2.03 4.64 -3.77
C VAL A 25 2.34 4.78 -5.24
N LYS A 26 3.20 3.88 -5.71
CA LYS A 26 3.50 3.73 -7.13
C LYS A 26 2.50 2.80 -7.77
N GLN A 27 1.82 3.26 -8.81
CA GLN A 27 0.85 2.50 -9.57
C GLN A 27 1.58 1.60 -10.57
N ARG A 28 1.35 0.29 -10.51
CA ARG A 28 1.97 -0.67 -11.46
C ARG A 28 1.21 -0.76 -12.78
N ARG A 29 -0.09 -0.45 -12.76
CA ARG A 29 -0.97 -0.44 -13.93
C ARG A 29 -2.14 0.49 -13.68
N GLU A 30 -2.75 0.95 -14.78
CA GLU A 30 -4.02 1.67 -14.71
C GLU A 30 -5.10 0.79 -14.06
N HIS A 31 -5.82 1.36 -13.10
CA HIS A 31 -6.93 0.68 -12.44
C HIS A 31 -7.99 1.70 -12.00
N PRO A 32 -9.30 1.38 -12.09
CA PRO A 32 -10.36 2.30 -11.66
C PRO A 32 -10.24 2.81 -10.22
N LEU A 33 -9.52 2.09 -9.35
CA LEU A 33 -9.23 2.52 -7.97
C LEU A 33 -8.32 3.75 -7.90
N PHE A 34 -7.56 4.02 -8.96
CA PHE A 34 -6.70 5.19 -9.08
C PHE A 34 -7.31 6.28 -9.98
N ALA A 35 -8.59 6.17 -10.35
CA ALA A 35 -9.23 7.18 -11.19
C ALA A 35 -9.21 8.55 -10.50
N GLY A 36 -8.53 9.52 -11.12
CA GLY A 36 -8.34 10.87 -10.56
C GLY A 36 -7.22 10.98 -9.51
N VAL A 37 -6.47 9.90 -9.26
CA VAL A 37 -5.32 9.90 -8.34
C VAL A 37 -4.03 9.83 -9.18
N PRO A 38 -3.16 10.85 -9.13
CA PRO A 38 -1.86 10.80 -9.81
C PRO A 38 -1.00 9.62 -9.32
N ASP A 39 -0.12 9.12 -10.18
CA ASP A 39 0.94 8.21 -9.76
C ASP A 39 1.83 8.86 -8.68
N ASP A 40 2.44 8.05 -7.82
CA ASP A 40 3.26 8.48 -6.69
C ASP A 40 2.55 9.39 -5.65
N SER A 41 1.22 9.36 -5.62
CA SER A 41 0.41 10.06 -4.60
C SER A 41 0.68 9.52 -3.19
N PHE A 42 0.62 10.41 -2.20
CA PHE A 42 0.85 10.06 -0.80
C PHE A 42 -0.37 9.39 -0.17
N CYS A 43 -0.11 8.31 0.57
CA CYS A 43 -1.10 7.58 1.35
C CYS A 43 -0.60 7.44 2.79
N TYR A 44 -1.50 7.46 3.76
CA TYR A 44 -1.15 7.32 5.16
C TYR A 44 -1.14 5.84 5.59
N PHE A 45 0.00 5.38 6.09
CA PHE A 45 0.26 4.01 6.51
C PHE A 45 0.45 3.94 8.02
N VAL A 46 -0.21 2.97 8.66
CA VAL A 46 0.02 2.58 10.07
C VAL A 46 -0.05 1.05 10.16
N HIS A 47 1.06 0.36 9.89
CA HIS A 47 1.08 -1.10 9.91
C HIS A 47 2.47 -1.68 10.18
N SER A 48 2.50 -2.86 10.80
CA SER A 48 3.74 -3.65 11.02
C SER A 48 3.85 -4.85 10.08
N PHE A 49 2.83 -5.08 9.24
CA PHE A 49 2.72 -6.25 8.38
C PHE A 49 2.20 -5.86 7.01
N PHE A 50 2.74 -6.48 5.97
CA PHE A 50 2.33 -6.29 4.59
C PHE A 50 1.91 -7.61 3.95
N CYS A 51 1.16 -7.51 2.86
CA CYS A 51 0.76 -8.66 2.06
C CYS A 51 1.86 -8.99 1.04
N GLU A 52 2.21 -10.27 0.95
CA GLU A 52 2.99 -10.86 -0.13
C GLU A 52 2.05 -11.76 -0.96
N PRO A 53 1.43 -11.22 -2.02
CA PRO A 53 0.56 -12.01 -2.88
C PRO A 53 1.33 -13.15 -3.55
N ALA A 54 0.70 -14.31 -3.69
CA ALA A 54 1.30 -15.45 -4.40
C ALA A 54 1.37 -15.22 -5.93
N ASN A 55 0.54 -14.29 -6.44
CA ASN A 55 0.54 -13.86 -7.83
C ASN A 55 0.83 -12.35 -7.90
N ASP A 56 1.98 -12.00 -8.48
CA ASP A 56 2.43 -10.62 -8.61
C ASP A 56 1.52 -9.76 -9.52
N ASP A 57 0.82 -10.37 -10.48
CA ASP A 57 -0.13 -9.68 -11.37
C ASP A 57 -1.35 -9.10 -10.64
N THR A 58 -1.53 -9.48 -9.38
CA THR A 58 -2.59 -8.95 -8.53
C THR A 58 -2.18 -7.65 -7.83
N VAL A 59 -0.89 -7.30 -7.83
CA VAL A 59 -0.39 -6.04 -7.25
C VAL A 59 -0.65 -4.91 -8.24
N ILE A 60 -1.43 -3.92 -7.81
CA ILE A 60 -1.72 -2.74 -8.63
C ILE A 60 -1.06 -1.47 -8.10
N GLY A 61 -0.67 -1.46 -6.82
CA GLY A 61 0.06 -0.39 -6.18
C GLY A 61 1.13 -0.92 -5.23
N GLU A 62 2.30 -0.30 -5.26
CA GLU A 62 3.44 -0.64 -4.40
C GLU A 62 3.91 0.57 -3.60
N THR A 63 4.49 0.30 -2.44
CA THR A 63 5.11 1.31 -1.59
C THR A 63 6.49 0.83 -1.17
N GLU A 64 7.45 1.74 -1.08
CA GLU A 64 8.81 1.46 -0.64
C GLU A 64 9.00 1.92 0.81
N TYR A 65 9.31 0.99 1.70
CA TYR A 65 9.61 1.26 3.11
C TYR A 65 10.63 0.24 3.64
N GLY A 66 11.92 0.55 3.49
CA GLY A 66 13.03 -0.40 3.70
C GLY A 66 13.12 -1.52 2.64
N GLN A 67 11.96 -1.94 2.15
CA GLN A 67 11.75 -2.83 1.02
C GLN A 67 10.49 -2.40 0.26
N ARG A 68 10.36 -2.82 -1.01
CA ARG A 68 9.10 -2.70 -1.72
C ARG A 68 8.10 -3.75 -1.23
N TYR A 69 6.85 -3.34 -1.10
CA TYR A 69 5.74 -4.23 -0.76
C TYR A 69 4.45 -3.83 -1.48
N ALA A 70 3.54 -4.79 -1.63
CA ALA A 70 2.23 -4.56 -2.23
C ALA A 70 1.35 -3.74 -1.27
N SER A 71 1.10 -2.47 -1.59
CA SER A 71 0.24 -1.58 -0.80
C SER A 71 -1.21 -1.58 -1.31
N VAL A 72 -1.42 -1.92 -2.59
CA VAL A 72 -2.74 -2.08 -3.21
C VAL A 72 -2.76 -3.34 -4.08
N VAL A 73 -3.74 -4.21 -3.85
CA VAL A 73 -3.96 -5.44 -4.62
C VAL A 73 -5.37 -5.49 -5.20
N ALA A 74 -5.51 -6.05 -6.39
CA ALA A 74 -6.80 -6.29 -7.03
C ALA A 74 -6.80 -7.58 -7.87
N GLU A 75 -7.85 -8.38 -7.71
CA GLU A 75 -8.13 -9.58 -8.50
C GLU A 75 -9.64 -9.70 -8.74
N GLY A 76 -10.06 -9.52 -9.99
CA GLY A 76 -11.49 -9.48 -10.34
C GLY A 76 -12.21 -8.32 -9.63
N ASN A 77 -13.23 -8.65 -8.84
CA ASN A 77 -14.01 -7.68 -8.05
C ASN A 77 -13.48 -7.51 -6.61
N ILE A 78 -12.38 -8.16 -6.24
CA ILE A 78 -11.79 -8.08 -4.89
C ILE A 78 -10.63 -7.08 -4.95
N CYS A 79 -10.68 -6.08 -4.08
CA CYS A 79 -9.58 -5.13 -3.88
C CYS A 79 -9.23 -5.01 -2.39
N GLY A 80 -7.95 -4.78 -2.12
CA GLY A 80 -7.44 -4.54 -0.77
C GLY A 80 -6.40 -3.43 -0.82
N ARG A 81 -6.47 -2.50 0.14
CA ARG A 81 -5.50 -1.43 0.34
C ARG A 81 -5.02 -1.45 1.78
N LEU A 82 -3.71 -1.37 1.97
CA LEU A 82 -3.08 -1.24 3.28
C LEU A 82 -3.10 0.24 3.67
N GLU A 83 -4.27 0.77 4.00
CA GLU A 83 -4.40 2.14 4.49
C GLU A 83 -5.24 2.17 5.76
N ASN A 84 -4.97 3.16 6.62
CA ASN A 84 -5.85 3.43 7.75
C ASN A 84 -7.05 4.28 7.28
N ALA A 85 -8.16 3.61 6.98
CA ALA A 85 -9.38 4.25 6.47
C ALA A 85 -10.12 5.14 7.49
N ARG A 86 -9.73 5.15 8.78
CA ARG A 86 -10.47 5.87 9.83
C ARG A 86 -10.15 7.36 9.93
N GLU A 87 -9.00 7.82 9.45
CA GLU A 87 -8.59 9.24 9.54
C GLU A 87 -8.71 10.02 8.22
N LEU A 88 -8.99 9.35 7.09
CA LEU A 88 -8.87 9.96 5.76
C LEU A 88 -10.18 10.43 5.12
N ARG A 89 -11.33 10.42 5.83
CA ARG A 89 -12.57 11.02 5.28
C ARG A 89 -12.49 12.54 5.06
N GLY A 90 -11.46 13.22 5.59
CA GLY A 90 -11.24 14.66 5.38
C GLY A 90 -9.99 15.01 4.56
N LEU A 91 -8.91 14.22 4.66
CA LEU A 91 -7.58 14.68 4.23
C LEU A 91 -7.21 14.37 2.78
N MET A 92 -8.00 13.56 2.06
CA MET A 92 -7.71 13.25 0.65
C MET A 92 -8.22 14.33 -0.32
N PHE A 93 -8.96 15.34 0.16
CA PHE A 93 -9.44 16.47 -0.67
C PHE A 93 -8.70 17.80 -0.43
N ASP A 94 -7.88 17.92 0.61
CA ASP A 94 -7.25 19.21 0.99
C ASP A 94 -5.81 19.40 0.46
N MET A 95 -5.30 18.50 -0.38
CA MET A 95 -3.97 18.61 -1.03
C MET A 95 -4.05 18.65 -2.56
N LEU A 96 -5.15 19.16 -3.12
CA LEU A 96 -5.26 19.62 -4.51
C LEU A 96 -5.72 21.08 -4.55
#